data_AF-A0A2V9FHZ1-F1
#
_entry.id   AF-A0A2V9FHZ1-F1
#
_cell.length_a   1.000
_cell.length_b   1.000
_cell.length_c   1.000
_cell.angle_alpha   90.00
_cell.angle_beta   90.00
_cell.angle_gamma   90.00
#
_symmetry.space_group_name_H-M   'P 1'
#
loop_
_entity.id
_entity.type
_entity.pdbx_description
1 polymer ?
#
loop_
_entity_poly.entity_id
_entity_poly.type
_entity_poly.pdbx_seq_one_letter_code
_entity_poly.pdbx_strand_id
1 'polypeptide(L)'
;MLRAGQDVVIQIAKEPLGKKGARITSHVALPGRFLVYMPTVHHTGVSRKIISAENRSRLRRLVSEAGGAYPGGFIVRTAAGGATDDEIRTDI
;
A
#
# COMPACT_ATOMS: atom_id res chain seq x y z
N MET A 1 -15.94 -12.46 -12.98
CA MET A 1 -15.54 -13.82 -12.54
C MET A 1 -14.26 -14.21 -13.27
N LEU A 2 -13.40 -15.00 -12.63
CA LEU A 2 -12.17 -15.55 -13.23
C LEU A 2 -12.51 -16.71 -14.18
N ARG A 3 -11.68 -16.91 -15.21
CA ARG A 3 -11.81 -18.01 -16.18
C ARG A 3 -10.56 -18.89 -16.17
N ALA A 4 -10.72 -20.17 -16.50
CA ALA A 4 -9.58 -21.06 -16.69
C ALA A 4 -8.69 -20.54 -17.83
N GLY A 5 -7.37 -20.57 -17.63
CA GLY A 5 -6.39 -20.04 -18.58
C GLY A 5 -6.22 -18.51 -18.57
N GLN A 6 -6.89 -17.80 -17.66
CA GLN A 6 -6.69 -16.36 -17.50
C GLN A 6 -5.39 -16.07 -16.73
N ASP A 7 -4.57 -15.19 -17.28
CA ASP A 7 -3.40 -14.65 -16.57
C ASP A 7 -3.81 -13.65 -15.50
N VAL A 8 -3.23 -13.80 -14.30
CA VAL A 8 -3.50 -12.96 -13.13
C VAL A 8 -2.20 -12.66 -12.41
N VAL A 9 -1.94 -11.38 -12.14
CA VAL A 9 -0.83 -10.96 -11.28
C VAL A 9 -1.17 -11.31 -9.83
N ILE A 10 -0.24 -11.99 -9.15
CA ILE A 10 -0.42 -12.48 -7.79
C ILE A 10 0.83 -12.21 -6.94
N GLN A 11 0.61 -12.08 -5.63
CA GLN A 11 1.67 -11.98 -4.63
C GLN A 11 1.53 -13.12 -3.62
N ILE A 12 2.67 -13.68 -3.19
CA ILE A 12 2.70 -14.68 -2.12
C ILE A 12 2.38 -13.98 -0.80
N ALA A 13 1.25 -14.34 -0.20
CA ALA A 13 0.80 -13.85 1.10
C ALA A 13 1.32 -14.70 2.26
N LYS A 14 1.50 -16.01 2.03
CA LYS A 14 2.17 -16.92 2.97
C LYS A 14 2.98 -17.95 2.21
N GLU A 15 4.17 -18.24 2.73
CA GLU A 15 5.03 -19.31 2.25
C GLU A 15 4.30 -20.67 2.27
N PRO A 16 4.70 -21.60 1.40
CA PRO A 16 4.18 -22.96 1.41
C PRO A 16 4.47 -23.66 2.74
N LEU A 17 3.59 -24.58 3.14
CA LEU A 17 3.75 -25.37 4.36
C LEU A 17 3.59 -26.86 4.06
N GLY A 18 4.70 -27.60 4.13
CA GLY A 18 4.75 -29.02 3.79
C GLY A 18 4.29 -29.26 2.35
N LYS A 19 3.26 -30.07 2.16
CA LYS A 19 2.67 -30.35 0.84
C LYS A 19 1.64 -29.30 0.39
N LYS A 20 1.26 -28.33 1.24
CA LYS A 20 0.33 -27.27 0.86
C LYS A 20 1.11 -26.15 0.16
N GLY A 21 0.70 -25.82 -1.05
CA GLY A 21 1.25 -24.70 -1.82
C GLY A 21 1.11 -23.35 -1.09
N ALA A 22 1.82 -22.35 -1.60
CA ALA A 22 1.80 -21.00 -1.06
C ALA A 22 0.39 -20.39 -1.09
N ARG A 23 0.07 -19.55 -0.11
CA ARG A 23 -1.14 -18.73 -0.15
C ARG A 23 -0.87 -17.50 -0.99
N ILE A 24 -1.73 -17.22 -1.95
CA ILE A 24 -1.57 -16.11 -2.88
C ILE A 24 -2.70 -15.07 -2.71
N THR A 25 -2.46 -13.85 -3.18
CA THR A 25 -3.43 -12.76 -3.25
C THR A 25 -3.30 -12.03 -4.59
N SER A 26 -4.41 -11.57 -5.17
CA SER A 26 -4.40 -10.64 -6.31
C SER A 26 -4.29 -9.18 -5.87
N HIS A 27 -4.37 -8.91 -4.56
CA HIS A 27 -4.11 -7.58 -4.00
C HIS A 27 -2.61 -7.42 -3.74
N VAL A 28 -1.91 -6.78 -4.66
CA VAL A 28 -0.47 -6.56 -4.61
C VAL A 28 -0.16 -5.40 -3.66
N ALA A 29 0.86 -5.56 -2.82
CA ALA A 29 1.37 -4.57 -1.91
C ALA A 29 2.91 -4.45 -2.03
N LEU A 30 3.39 -3.23 -2.26
CA LEU A 30 4.79 -2.88 -2.46
C LEU A 30 5.23 -1.93 -1.34
N PRO A 31 5.85 -2.44 -0.26
CA PRO A 31 6.25 -1.61 0.87
C PRO A 31 7.51 -0.80 0.57
N GLY A 32 7.37 0.52 0.54
CA GLY A 32 8.46 1.51 0.57
C GLY A 32 8.84 1.90 2.00
N ARG A 33 9.63 2.97 2.17
CA ARG A 33 10.10 3.39 3.50
C ARG A 33 8.97 3.95 4.35
N PHE A 34 8.20 4.86 3.78
CA PHE A 34 7.11 5.59 4.43
C PHE A 34 5.74 5.14 3.94
N LEU A 35 5.65 4.62 2.71
CA LEU A 35 4.40 4.22 2.09
C LEU A 35 4.36 2.72 1.76
N VAL A 36 3.17 2.20 1.54
CA VAL A 36 2.95 0.90 0.87
C VAL A 36 2.08 1.18 -0.33
N TYR A 37 2.61 1.01 -1.53
CA TYR A 37 1.86 1.18 -2.77
C TYR A 37 1.05 -0.08 -3.08
N MET A 38 -0.21 0.10 -3.46
CA MET A 38 -1.17 -0.95 -3.75
C MET A 38 -1.80 -0.71 -5.13
N PRO A 39 -1.17 -1.18 -6.23
CA PRO A 39 -1.64 -0.90 -7.59
C PRO A 39 -3.02 -1.50 -7.90
N THR A 40 -3.42 -2.53 -7.16
CA THR A 40 -4.66 -3.28 -7.37
C THR A 40 -5.80 -2.87 -6.42
N VAL A 41 -5.59 -1.84 -5.59
CA VAL A 41 -6.57 -1.37 -4.59
C VAL A 41 -6.66 0.15 -4.60
N HIS A 42 -7.81 0.70 -4.96
CA HIS A 42 -8.06 2.14 -4.93
C HIS A 42 -8.45 2.62 -3.53
N HIS A 43 -7.48 2.66 -2.62
CA HIS A 43 -7.70 3.14 -1.26
C HIS A 43 -6.44 3.79 -0.68
N THR A 44 -6.59 5.00 -0.14
CA THR A 44 -5.53 5.68 0.63
C THR A 44 -5.85 5.67 2.13
N GLY A 45 -5.00 5.00 2.90
CA GLY A 45 -5.15 4.82 4.34
C GLY A 45 -3.95 5.30 5.14
N VAL A 46 -4.15 5.67 6.41
CA VAL A 46 -3.07 6.08 7.33
C VAL A 46 -3.00 5.14 8.52
N SER A 47 -1.79 4.64 8.83
CA SER A 47 -1.51 3.74 9.96
C SER A 47 -2.22 4.18 11.23
N ARG A 48 -2.93 3.24 11.87
CA ARG A 48 -3.63 3.48 13.15
C ARG A 48 -2.67 3.85 14.29
N LYS A 49 -1.37 3.57 14.15
CA LYS A 49 -0.35 3.95 15.15
C LYS A 49 0.01 5.44 15.10
N ILE A 50 -0.38 6.16 14.04
CA ILE A 50 -0.29 7.62 13.98
C ILE A 50 -1.57 8.16 14.63
N ILE A 51 -1.46 8.63 15.88
CA ILE A 51 -2.60 9.03 16.73
C ILE A 51 -3.03 10.48 16.48
N SER A 52 -2.08 11.39 16.20
CA SER A 52 -2.37 12.80 15.95
C SER A 52 -3.30 12.96 14.75
N ALA A 53 -4.53 13.43 15.00
CA ALA A 53 -5.54 13.65 13.97
C ALA A 53 -5.06 14.66 12.91
N GLU A 54 -4.35 15.70 13.33
CA GLU A 54 -3.74 16.69 12.45
C GLU A 54 -2.73 16.04 11.51
N ASN A 55 -1.79 15.26 12.05
CA ASN A 55 -0.77 14.59 11.25
C ASN A 55 -1.37 13.55 10.29
N ARG A 56 -2.41 12.83 10.73
CA ARG A 56 -3.17 11.91 9.88
C ARG A 56 -3.81 12.65 8.70
N SER A 57 -4.45 13.79 8.96
CA SER A 57 -5.09 14.61 7.93
C SER A 57 -4.06 15.17 6.94
N ARG A 58 -2.93 15.69 7.43
CA ARG A 58 -1.80 16.16 6.60
C ARG A 58 -1.30 15.05 5.67
N LEU A 59 -0.91 13.91 6.23
CA LEU A 59 -0.36 12.79 5.47
C LEU A 59 -1.38 12.22 4.46
N ARG A 60 -2.65 12.09 4.86
CA ARG A 60 -3.70 11.60 3.96
C ARG A 60 -3.91 12.55 2.79
N ARG A 61 -3.93 13.86 3.03
CA ARG A 61 -4.08 14.88 1.99
C ARG A 61 -2.90 14.82 1.02
N LEU A 62 -1.68 14.88 1.54
CA LEU A 62 -0.45 14.87 0.74
C LEU A 62 -0.37 13.64 -0.18
N VAL A 63 -0.62 12.45 0.35
CA VAL A 63 -0.56 11.20 -0.42
C VAL A 63 -1.73 11.08 -1.40
N SER A 64 -2.90 11.63 -1.08
CA SER A 64 -4.03 11.63 -2.02
C SER A 64 -3.80 12.59 -3.19
N GLU A 65 -3.17 13.74 -2.94
CA GLU A 65 -2.85 14.74 -3.97
C GLU A 65 -1.72 14.23 -4.88
N ALA A 66 -0.60 13.77 -4.32
CA ALA A 66 0.56 13.32 -5.10
C ALA A 66 0.37 11.91 -5.69
N GLY A 67 -0.28 11.00 -4.96
CA GLY A 67 -0.49 9.62 -5.40
C GLY A 67 -1.55 9.45 -6.50
N GLY A 68 -2.37 10.48 -6.76
CA GLY A 68 -3.41 10.44 -7.80
C GLY A 68 -2.87 10.26 -9.23
N ALA A 69 -1.56 10.46 -9.45
CA ALA A 69 -0.90 10.20 -10.72
C ALA A 69 -0.72 8.69 -11.02
N TYR A 70 -0.84 7.82 -10.00
CA TYR A 70 -0.60 6.39 -10.12
C TYR A 70 -1.90 5.59 -9.99
N PRO A 71 -2.05 4.48 -10.73
CA PRO A 71 -3.19 3.59 -10.54
C PRO A 71 -3.14 2.93 -9.15
N GLY A 72 -4.29 2.84 -8.48
CA GLY A 72 -4.39 2.15 -7.18
C GLY A 72 -4.41 3.12 -6.00
N GLY A 73 -3.69 2.78 -4.93
CA GLY A 73 -3.74 3.49 -3.65
C GLY A 73 -2.54 3.22 -2.76
N PHE A 74 -2.53 3.85 -1.58
CA PHE A 74 -1.36 3.87 -0.70
C PHE A 74 -1.74 3.66 0.77
N ILE A 75 -0.90 2.98 1.53
CA ILE A 75 -0.98 2.97 3.00
C ILE A 75 0.22 3.72 3.58
N VAL A 76 -0.07 4.77 4.35
CA VAL A 76 0.95 5.52 5.09
C VAL A 76 1.41 4.73 6.31
N ARG A 77 2.69 4.36 6.35
CA ARG A 77 3.33 3.61 7.44
C ARG A 77 3.59 4.50 8.65
N THR A 78 3.77 3.91 9.82
CA THR A 78 4.09 4.66 11.05
C THR A 78 5.38 5.48 10.94
N ALA A 79 6.35 5.02 10.15
CA ALA A 79 7.61 5.74 9.91
C ALA A 79 7.41 7.13 9.27
N ALA A 80 6.29 7.34 8.58
CA ALA A 80 5.94 8.63 7.98
C ALA A 80 5.56 9.71 9.02
N GLY A 81 5.34 9.32 10.28
CA GLY A 81 4.81 10.23 11.30
C GLY A 81 5.68 11.46 11.57
N GLY A 82 6.99 11.35 11.42
CA GLY A 82 7.95 12.45 11.56
C GLY A 82 8.57 12.92 10.24
N ALA A 83 8.12 12.38 9.11
CA ALA A 83 8.70 12.69 7.81
C ALA A 83 8.16 14.04 7.28
N THR A 84 9.06 14.76 6.62
CA THR A 84 8.76 15.98 5.87
C THR A 84 7.89 15.68 4.65
N ASP A 85 7.20 16.69 4.13
CA ASP A 85 6.37 16.52 2.93
C ASP A 85 7.19 16.04 1.72
N ASP A 86 8.44 16.50 1.58
CA ASP A 86 9.31 16.16 0.45
C ASP A 86 9.84 14.72 0.54
N GLU A 87 10.15 14.24 1.74
CA GLU A 87 10.49 12.83 1.98
C GLU A 87 9.31 11.91 1.60
N ILE A 88 8.09 12.32 1.91
CA ILE A 88 6.89 11.56 1.52
C ILE A 88 6.69 11.60 0.02
N ARG A 89 6.83 12.78 -0.63
CA ARG A 89 6.70 12.90 -2.09
C ARG A 89 7.72 12.08 -2.86
N THR A 90 8.93 11.96 -2.34
CA THR A 90 10.01 11.17 -2.96
C THR A 90 9.74 9.66 -2.87
N ASP A 91 8.99 9.21 -1.85
CA ASP A 91 8.62 7.80 -1.65
C ASP A 91 7.31 7.41 -2.39
N ILE A 92 6.66 8.37 -3.09
CA ILE A 92 5.49 8.17 -3.96
C ILE A 92 5.96 7.86 -5.38
#